data_AF-A0A392TNA5-F1
#
_entry.id   AF-A0A392TNA5-F1
#
_cell.length_a   1.000
_cell.length_b   1.000
_cell.length_c   1.000
_cell.angle_alpha   90.00
_cell.angle_beta   90.00
_cell.angle_gamma   90.00
#
_symmetry.space_group_name_H-M   'P 1'
#
loop_
_entity.id
_entity.type
_entity.pdbx_description
1 polymer ?
#
loop_
_entity_poly.entity_id
_entity_poly.type
_entity_poly.pdbx_seq_one_letter_code
_entity_poly.pdbx_strand_id
1 'polypeptide(L)' 'MEDIGEVEPLILGRPFLATGRALIDVERGELMLRTDGEQILFNVFEAMTRYDEEEKPRCYRVDIKEVSKDKCK' A
#
# COMPACT_ATOMS: atom_id res chain seq x y z
N MET A 1 22.93 -5.83 -10.33
CA MET A 1 21.88 -5.25 -9.49
C MET A 1 20.84 -4.71 -10.43
N GLU A 2 19.60 -5.19 -10.36
CA GLU A 2 18.50 -4.55 -11.09
C GLU A 2 18.36 -3.13 -10.57
N ASP A 3 18.45 -2.18 -11.50
CA ASP A 3 18.29 -0.76 -11.26
C ASP A 3 16.82 -0.54 -10.88
N ILE A 4 16.54 -0.57 -9.58
CA ILE A 4 15.31 0.05 -9.05
C ILE A 4 15.49 1.54 -9.24
N GLY A 5 15.25 1.99 -10.47
CA GLY A 5 15.24 3.39 -10.85
C GLY A 5 14.46 4.19 -9.82
N GLU A 6 14.95 5.40 -9.56
CA GLU A 6 14.47 6.33 -8.54
C GLU A 6 12.94 6.23 -8.33
N VAL A 7 12.54 5.63 -7.20
CA VAL A 7 11.13 5.34 -6.91
C VAL A 7 10.48 6.62 -6.41
N GLU A 8 9.77 7.33 -7.28
CA GLU A 8 9.04 8.53 -6.88
C GLU A 8 7.86 8.17 -5.94
N PRO A 9 7.73 8.81 -4.76
CA PRO A 9 6.63 8.54 -3.83
C PRO A 9 5.26 8.91 -4.42
N LEU A 10 4.33 7.95 -4.46
CA LEU A 10 2.94 8.20 -4.85
C LEU A 10 2.08 8.53 -3.62
N ILE A 11 1.58 9.76 -3.54
CA ILE A 11 0.69 10.20 -2.46
C ILE A 11 -0.77 9.99 -2.86
N LEU A 12 -1.43 9.04 -2.21
CA LEU A 12 -2.85 8.79 -2.41
C LEU A 12 -3.70 9.71 -1.52
N GLY A 13 -4.24 10.77 -2.11
CA GLY A 13 -5.16 11.67 -1.42
C GLY A 13 -6.56 11.06 -1.23
N ARG A 14 -7.38 11.73 -0.40
CA ARG A 14 -8.79 11.38 -0.17
C ARG A 14 -9.61 11.15 -1.46
N PRO A 15 -9.47 11.97 -2.53
CA PRO A 15 -10.22 11.75 -3.77
C PRO A 15 -9.92 10.38 -4.41
N PHE A 16 -8.65 9.95 -4.39
CA PHE A 16 -8.24 8.67 -4.97
C PHE A 16 -8.77 7.50 -4.13
N LEU A 17 -8.58 7.57 -2.81
CA LEU A 17 -9.10 6.57 -1.87
C LEU A 17 -10.63 6.43 -1.97
N ALA A 18 -11.35 7.55 -2.12
CA ALA A 18 -12.80 7.54 -2.31
C ALA A 18 -13.21 6.88 -3.63
N THR A 19 -12.50 7.17 -4.72
CA THR A 19 -12.77 6.61 -6.05
C THR A 19 -12.53 5.09 -6.07
N GLY A 20 -11.41 4.65 -5.51
CA GLY A 20 -11.05 3.24 -5.37
C GLY A 20 -11.85 2.48 -4.30
N ARG A 21 -12.74 3.16 -3.57
CA ARG A 21 -13.51 2.62 -2.44
C ARG A 21 -12.60 1.90 -1.45
N ALA A 22 -11.52 2.58 -1.08
CA ALA A 22 -10.52 2.05 -0.18
C ALA A 22 -11.14 1.68 1.17
N LEU A 23 -10.77 0.51 1.71
CA LEU A 23 -11.11 0.10 3.06
C LEU A 23 -9.85 0.19 3.92
N ILE A 24 -9.96 0.86 5.06
CA ILE A 24 -8.85 1.04 6.00
C ILE A 24 -9.27 0.38 7.31
N ASP A 25 -8.63 -0.74 7.64
CA ASP A 25 -8.72 -1.35 8.95
C ASP A 25 -7.61 -0.79 9.83
N VAL A 26 -7.99 0.13 10.72
CA VAL A 26 -7.05 0.83 11.59
C VAL A 26 -6.52 -0.08 12.69
N GLU A 27 -7.33 -1.02 13.17
CA GLU A 27 -6.94 -1.95 14.24
C GLU A 27 -5.89 -2.94 13.73
N ARG A 28 -6.12 -3.47 12.51
CA ARG A 28 -5.21 -4.45 11.89
C ARG A 28 -4.08 -3.80 11.09
N GLY A 29 -4.16 -2.50 10.84
CA GLY A 29 -3.18 -1.77 10.02
C GLY A 29 -3.19 -2.23 8.56
N GLU A 30 -4.38 -2.48 8.01
CA GLU A 30 -4.54 -2.96 6.63
C GLU A 30 -5.25 -1.90 5.77
N LEU A 31 -4.69 -1.63 4.59
CA LEU A 31 -5.34 -0.84 3.54
C LEU A 31 -5.70 -1.76 2.38
N MET A 32 -6.96 -1.77 1.97
CA MET A 32 -7.44 -2.50 0.80
C MET A 32 -7.86 -1.51 -0.29
N LEU A 33 -7.25 -1.61 -1.47
CA LEU A 33 -7.65 -0.86 -2.67
C LEU A 33 -8.34 -1.80 -3.66
N ARG A 34 -9.39 -1.31 -4.33
CA ARG A 34 -10.06 -2.04 -5.40
C ARG A 34 -9.79 -1.37 -6.74
N THR A 35 -9.13 -2.10 -7.65
CA THR A 35 -8.90 -1.66 -9.03
C THR A 35 -9.35 -2.76 -9.97
N ASP A 36 -10.11 -2.44 -11.01
CA ASP A 36 -10.51 -3.39 -12.07
C ASP A 36 -11.09 -4.75 -11.60
N GLY A 37 -11.78 -4.75 -10.45
CA GLY A 37 -12.38 -5.96 -9.85
C GLY A 37 -11.40 -6.82 -9.04
N GLU A 38 -10.15 -6.40 -8.95
CA GLU A 38 -9.11 -6.96 -8.09
C GLU A 38 -9.02 -6.19 -6.77
N GLN A 39 -8.60 -6.89 -5.73
CA GLN A 39 -8.38 -6.32 -4.41
C GLN A 39 -6.90 -6.44 -4.09
N ILE A 40 -6.29 -5.31 -3.78
CA ILE A 40 -4.89 -5.22 -3.39
C ILE A 40 -4.88 -4.89 -1.89
N LEU A 41 -4.22 -5.73 -1.09
CA LEU A 41 -4.09 -5.56 0.35
C LEU A 41 -2.67 -5.08 0.69
N PHE A 42 -2.61 -4.07 1.54
CA PHE A 42 -1.40 -3.41 1.96
C PHE A 42 -1.29 -3.47 3.48
N ASN A 43 -0.17 -3.96 4.03
CA ASN A 43 0.11 -3.89 5.46
C ASN A 43 0.85 -2.59 5.77
N VAL A 44 0.20 -1.68 6.50
CA VAL A 44 0.77 -0.36 6.81
C VAL A 44 1.77 -0.40 7.96
N PHE A 45 1.75 -1.42 8.82
CA PHE A 45 2.75 -1.57 9.89
C PHE A 45 4.09 -2.05 9.35
N GLU A 46 4.08 -2.99 8.40
CA GLU A 46 5.28 -3.43 7.67
C GLU A 46 5.90 -2.30 6.84
N ALA A 47 5.08 -1.37 6.36
CA ALA A 47 5.51 -0.14 5.71
C ALA A 47 6.17 0.86 6.68
N MET A 48 5.70 0.91 7.93
CA MET A 48 6.22 1.82 8.95
C MET A 48 7.55 1.33 9.54
N THR A 49 7.81 0.02 9.57
CA THR A 49 9.04 -0.56 10.14
C THR A 49 10.26 -0.50 9.21
N ARG A 50 10.09 -0.12 7.94
CA ARG A 50 11.18 -0.10 6.95
C ARG A 50 12.05 1.17 6.97
N TYR A 51 11.84 2.07 7.93
CA TYR A 51 12.57 3.34 8.04
C TYR A 51 13.24 3.48 9.40
N ASP A 52 14.54 3.78 9.38
CA ASP A 52 15.38 4.02 10.56
C ASP A 52 14.90 5.24 11.37
N GLU A 53 15.05 5.15 12.69
CA GLU A 53 14.45 6.05 13.70
C GLU A 53 15.02 7.49 13.69
N GLU A 54 16.04 7.77 12.87
CA GLU A 54 16.79 9.04 12.89
C GLU A 54 16.14 10.17 12.09
N GLU A 55 15.26 9.87 11.13
CA GLU A 55 14.45 10.88 10.42
C GLU A 55 12.98 10.49 10.42
N LYS A 56 12.15 11.20 11.20
CA LYS A 56 10.69 11.06 11.10
C LYS A 56 10.26 11.38 9.66
N PRO A 57 9.82 10.38 8.87
CA PRO A 57 9.52 10.63 7.48
C PRO A 57 8.22 11.44 7.38
N ARG A 58 8.13 12.33 6.40
CA ARG A 58 6.90 13.08 6.12
C ARG A 58 5.75 12.18 5.62
N CYS A 59 6.08 10.97 5.16
CA CYS A 59 5.15 9.95 4.67
C CYS A 59 5.72 8.54 4.83
N TYR A 60 4.85 7.53 4.98
CA TYR A 60 5.24 6.11 5.04
C TYR A 60 5.06 5.44 3.69
N ARG A 61 6.04 4.61 3.26
CA ARG A 61 5.99 3.87 1.99
C ARG A 61 5.41 2.48 2.20
N VAL A 62 4.38 2.15 1.42
CA VAL A 62 3.73 0.85 1.47
C VAL A 62 3.96 0.13 0.15
N ASP A 63 4.53 -1.08 0.19
CA ASP A 63 4.77 -1.90 -1.00
C ASP A 63 3.52 -2.73 -1.36
N ILE A 64 3.30 -2.94 -2.66
CA ILE A 64 2.19 -3.76 -3.17
C ILE A 64 2.48 -5.24 -2.91
N LYS A 65 1.58 -5.93 -2.22
CA LYS A 65 1.54 -7.40 -2.20
C LYS A 65 0.51 -7.87 -3.24
N GLU A 66 0.98 -8.57 -4.27
CA GLU A 66 0.08 -9.26 -5.21
C GLU A 66 -0.72 -10.33 -4.46
N VAL A 67 -2.04 -10.20 -4.45
CA VAL A 67 -2.94 -11.24 -3.96
C VAL A 67 -3.39 -12.05 -5.16
N SER A 68 -2.72 -13.16 -5.41
CA SER A 68 -3.16 -14.15 -6.39
C SER A 68 -4.55 -14.66 -5.99
N LYS A 69 -5.59 -14.28 -6.73
CA LYS A 69 -6.87 -14.98 -6.68
C LYS A 69 -6.65 -16.38 -7.23
N ASP A 70 -6.55 -17.36 -6.35
CA ASP A 70 -6.83 -18.74 -6.74
C ASP A 70 -8.20 -18.76 -7.40
N LYS A 71 -8.23 -18.94 -8.72
CA LYS A 71 -9.47 -19.24 -9.44
C LYS A 71 -9.91 -20.62 -8.97
N CYS A 72 -10.74 -20.66 -7.93
CA CYS A 72 -11.49 -21.86 -7.61
C CYS A 72 -12.44 -22.12 -8.79
N LYS A 73 -12.27 -23.30 -9.38
CA LYS A 73 -12.90 -23.77 -10.61
C LYS A 73 -14.35 -24.18 -10.36
#